data_AF-A0A512NRZ9-F1
#
_entry.id   AF-A0A512NRZ9-F1
#
_cell.length_a   1.000
_cell.length_b   1.000
_cell.length_c   1.000
_cell.angle_alpha   90.00
_cell.angle_beta   90.00
_cell.angle_gamma   90.00
#
_symmetry.space_group_name_H-M   'P 1'
#
loop_
_entity.id
_entity.type
_entity.pdbx_description
1 polymer ?
#
loop_
_entity_poly.entity_id
_entity_poly.type
_entity_poly.pdbx_seq_one_letter_code
_entity_poly.pdbx_strand_id
1 'polypeptide(L)'
;MHARIDGGKAKLLTRTGLDWSHRYRRRVEALRSLPVKAADIDGELCALNATGRAGLYSLSALMPKRLQLVIVIDHDRDSSP
;
A
#
# COMPACT_ATOMS: atom_id res chain seq x y z
N MET A 1 0.09 -6.31 4.06
CA MET A 1 -1.11 -5.42 4.15
C MET A 1 -1.44 -5.18 2.71
N HIS A 2 -2.68 -5.39 2.28
CA HIS A 2 -2.96 -5.34 0.86
C HIS A 2 -3.70 -4.06 0.48
N ALA A 3 -3.38 -3.55 -0.70
CA ALA A 3 -4.14 -2.53 -1.37
C ALA A 3 -5.01 -3.16 -2.45
N ARG A 4 -6.22 -2.66 -2.62
CA ARG A 4 -7.10 -3.05 -3.72
C ARG A 4 -7.45 -1.83 -4.54
N ILE A 5 -7.25 -1.92 -5.85
CA ILE A 5 -7.66 -0.91 -6.83
C ILE A 5 -8.78 -1.51 -7.66
N ASP A 6 -9.84 -0.75 -7.85
CA ASP A 6 -11.00 -1.12 -8.66
C ASP A 6 -11.70 0.15 -9.16
N GLY A 7 -11.76 0.33 -10.48
CA GLY A 7 -12.45 1.46 -11.12
C GLY A 7 -11.97 2.83 -10.64
N GLY A 8 -10.65 3.01 -10.47
CA GLY A 8 -10.04 4.26 -10.00
C GLY A 8 -10.24 4.56 -8.51
N LYS A 9 -10.78 3.62 -7.74
CA LYS A 9 -10.83 3.66 -6.27
C LYS A 9 -9.72 2.76 -5.73
N ALA A 10 -8.96 3.25 -4.76
CA ALA A 10 -8.01 2.44 -4.03
C ALA A 10 -8.44 2.32 -2.56
N LYS A 11 -8.26 1.15 -1.97
CA LYS A 11 -8.42 0.89 -0.54
C LYS A 11 -7.16 0.25 0.02
N LEU A 12 -6.86 0.56 1.28
CA LEU A 12 -5.80 -0.08 2.03
C LEU A 12 -6.42 -0.95 3.13
N LEU A 13 -6.25 -2.26 3.02
CA LEU A 13 -6.90 -3.25 3.86
C LEU A 13 -5.89 -3.96 4.76
N THR A 14 -6.24 -4.12 6.05
CA THR A 14 -5.46 -4.97 6.96
C THR A 14 -5.55 -6.43 6.54
N ARG A 15 -4.73 -7.30 7.14
CA ARG A 15 -4.82 -8.76 6.94
C ARG A 15 -6.20 -9.33 7.33
N THR A 16 -6.94 -8.65 8.20
CA THR A 16 -8.30 -9.02 8.63
C THR A 16 -9.40 -8.31 7.80
N GLY A 17 -9.04 -7.53 6.78
CA GLY A 17 -9.99 -6.85 5.90
C GLY A 17 -10.52 -5.49 6.41
N LEU A 18 -9.93 -4.93 7.47
CA LEU A 18 -10.32 -3.59 7.96
C LEU A 18 -9.81 -2.49 7.03
N ASP A 19 -10.66 -1.51 6.73
CA ASP A 19 -10.32 -0.38 5.88
C ASP A 19 -9.54 0.70 6.64
N TRP A 20 -8.27 0.84 6.29
CA TRP A 20 -7.34 1.82 6.87
C TRP A 20 -7.03 2.98 5.91
N SER A 21 -7.80 3.13 4.81
CA SER A 21 -7.58 4.15 3.79
C SER A 21 -7.53 5.56 4.37
N HIS A 22 -8.38 5.86 5.35
CA HIS A 22 -8.44 7.16 6.03
C HIS A 22 -7.12 7.49 6.76
N ARG A 23 -6.48 6.50 7.38
CA ARG A 23 -5.22 6.65 8.12
C ARG A 23 -4.02 6.88 7.19
N TYR A 24 -4.15 6.48 5.93
CA TYR A 24 -3.07 6.43 4.95
C TYR A 24 -3.39 7.18 3.65
N ARG A 25 -4.13 8.28 3.74
CA ARG A 25 -4.69 9.03 2.60
C ARG A 25 -3.71 9.30 1.45
N ARG A 26 -2.49 9.78 1.73
CA ARG A 26 -1.48 10.04 0.67
C ARG A 26 -1.10 8.79 -0.13
N ARG A 27 -1.11 7.61 0.51
CA ARG A 27 -0.80 6.34 -0.18
C ARG A 27 -1.95 5.91 -1.07
N VAL A 28 -3.18 6.08 -0.58
CA VAL A 28 -4.39 5.81 -1.36
C VAL A 28 -4.42 6.70 -2.61
N GLU A 29 -4.05 7.98 -2.49
CA GLU A 29 -3.92 8.88 -3.63
C GLU A 29 -2.85 8.41 -4.63
N ALA A 30 -1.67 7.99 -4.15
CA ALA A 30 -0.63 7.42 -5.01
C ALA A 30 -1.10 6.14 -5.72
N LEU A 31 -1.76 5.23 -5.01
CA LEU A 31 -2.33 4.01 -5.58
C LEU A 31 -3.37 4.31 -6.67
N ARG A 32 -4.22 5.32 -6.46
CA ARG A 32 -5.23 5.76 -7.46
C ARG A 32 -4.62 6.35 -8.72
N SER A 33 -3.36 6.81 -8.68
CA SER A 33 -2.66 7.35 -9.85
C SER A 33 -2.04 6.27 -10.75
N LEU A 34 -2.05 5.01 -10.32
CA LEU A 34 -1.56 3.90 -11.13
C LEU A 34 -2.47 3.68 -12.35
N PRO A 35 -1.91 3.49 -13.56
CA PRO A 35 -2.70 3.32 -14.79
C PRO A 35 -3.25 1.89 -14.92
N VAL A 36 -3.99 1.43 -13.92
CA VAL A 36 -4.60 0.08 -13.88
C VAL A 36 -6.10 0.17 -13.67
N LYS A 37 -6.87 -0.74 -14.28
CA LYS A 37 -8.32 -0.83 -14.10
C LYS A 37 -8.68 -1.45 -12.75
N ALA A 38 -8.01 -2.55 -12.42
CA ALA A 38 -8.12 -3.24 -11.15
C ALA A 38 -6.77 -3.87 -10.78
N ALA A 39 -6.46 -3.95 -9.49
CA ALA A 39 -5.26 -4.63 -8.98
C ALA A 39 -5.47 -5.03 -7.51
N ASP A 40 -5.03 -6.23 -7.14
CA ASP A 40 -4.83 -6.62 -5.74
C ASP A 40 -3.31 -6.61 -5.50
N ILE A 41 -2.86 -5.75 -4.59
CA ILE A 41 -1.45 -5.44 -4.36
C ILE A 41 -1.09 -5.82 -2.94
N ASP A 42 -0.12 -6.70 -2.71
CA ASP A 42 0.41 -6.91 -1.35
C ASP A 42 1.65 -6.04 -1.11
N GLY A 43 1.80 -5.55 0.11
CA GLY A 43 2.89 -4.65 0.46
C GLY A 43 3.21 -4.66 1.94
N GLU A 44 4.48 -4.40 2.21
CA GLU A 44 4.97 -4.18 3.56
C GLU A 44 5.11 -2.67 3.83
N LEU A 45 4.63 -2.28 5.00
CA LEU A 45 4.74 -0.91 5.47
C LEU A 45 6.07 -0.75 6.22
N CYS A 46 7.04 -0.08 5.59
CA CYS A 46 8.37 0.13 6.18
C CYS A 46 8.53 1.60 6.61
N ALA A 47 9.35 1.91 7.62
CA ALA A 47 9.93 3.27 7.66
C ALA A 47 11.21 3.27 6.87
N LEU A 48 11.41 4.40 6.20
CA LEU A 48 12.71 4.78 5.72
C LEU A 48 13.43 5.56 6.81
N ASN A 49 14.74 5.35 6.92
CA ASN A 49 15.60 6.26 7.65
C ASN A 49 15.83 7.56 6.83
N ALA A 50 16.57 8.53 7.40
CA ALA A 50 16.83 9.82 6.75
C ALA A 50 17.55 9.71 5.40
N THR A 51 18.13 8.55 5.06
CA THR A 51 18.83 8.28 3.79
C THR A 51 17.96 7.52 2.78
N GLY A 52 16.67 7.34 3.05
CA GLY A 52 15.74 6.66 2.14
C GLY A 52 15.86 5.12 2.13
N ARG A 53 16.67 4.53 3.03
CA ARG A 53 16.82 3.08 3.14
C ARG A 53 15.71 2.50 4.01
N ALA A 54 15.04 1.47 3.50
CA ALA A 54 14.11 0.66 4.27
C ALA A 54 14.90 -0.17 5.28
N GLY A 55 14.59 -0.03 6.56
CA GLY A 55 14.99 -0.99 7.58
C GLY A 55 13.81 -1.90 7.90
N LEU A 56 14.08 -3.17 8.17
CA LEU A 56 13.10 -4.10 8.69
C LEU A 56 12.80 -3.67 10.14
N TYR A 57 11.77 -2.84 10.33
CA TYR A 57 11.35 -2.37 11.64
C TYR A 57 9.96 -2.89 11.94
N SER A 58 9.71 -3.37 13.16
CA SER A 58 8.38 -3.77 13.61
C SER A 58 7.40 -2.59 13.52
N LEU A 59 6.17 -2.81 13.05
CA LEU A 59 5.11 -1.80 12.91
C LEU A 59 4.92 -0.94 14.18
N SER A 60 5.09 -1.55 15.35
CA SER A 60 5.02 -0.90 16.67
C SER A 60 6.13 0.14 16.90
N ALA A 61 7.33 -0.09 16.34
CA ALA A 61 8.49 0.82 16.47
C ALA A 61 8.42 2.00 15.49
N LEU A 62 7.43 2.02 14.60
CA LEU A 62 7.35 2.92 13.47
C LEU A 62 6.37 4.08 13.65
N MET A 63 5.60 4.10 14.73
CA MET A 63 4.72 5.22 15.09
C MET A 63 5.52 6.09 16.08
N PRO A 64 5.96 7.33 15.77
CA PRO A 64 5.35 8.37 14.92
C PRO A 64 6.21 8.74 13.68
N LYS A 65 6.97 7.80 13.13
CA LYS A 65 7.88 8.07 12.01
C LYS A 65 7.14 8.06 10.68
N ARG A 66 7.69 8.80 9.71
CA ARG A 66 7.18 8.91 8.34
C ARG A 66 7.32 7.55 7.65
N LEU A 67 6.29 6.73 7.77
CA LEU A 67 6.19 5.44 7.10
C LEU A 67 6.15 5.65 5.58
N GLN A 68 6.75 4.76 4.81
CA GLN A 68 6.61 4.66 3.36
C GLN A 68 6.18 3.24 3.01
N LEU A 69 5.08 3.11 2.26
CA LEU A 69 4.61 1.78 1.83
C LEU A 69 5.51 1.35 0.67
N VAL A 70 6.22 0.25 0.84
CA VAL A 70 6.90 -0.42 -0.28
C VAL A 70 5.87 -1.36 -0.88
N ILE A 71 5.46 -1.04 -2.10
CA ILE A 71 4.46 -1.79 -2.83
C ILE A 71 5.19 -2.83 -3.67
N VAL A 72 4.95 -4.12 -3.42
CA VAL A 72 5.34 -5.20 -4.33
C VAL A 72 4.11 -5.49 -5.17
N ILE A 73 4.14 -5.11 -6.44
CA ILE A 73 3.03 -5.39 -7.34
C ILE A 73 3.11 -6.87 -7.68
N ASP A 74 2.29 -7.68 -7.01
CA ASP A 74 2.02 -9.06 -7.45
C ASP A 74 0.77 -9.05 -8.34
N HIS A 75 0.92 -9.77 -9.44
CA HIS A 75 0.03 -10.04 -10.57
C HIS A 75 -1.19 -9.14 -10.84
N ASP A 76 -1.13 -8.50 -12.01
CA ASP A 76 -2.25 -7.98 -12.80
C ASP A 76 -3.36 -9.04 -12.97
N ARG A 77 -4.50 -8.87 -12.30
CA ARG A 77 -5.67 -9.74 -12.46
C ARG A 77 -6.56 -9.22 -13.59
N ASP A 78 -5.99 -9.02 -14.78
CA ASP A 78 -6.78 -8.92 -16.01
C ASP A 78 -5.93 -9.23 -17.26
N SER A 79 -5.68 -10.52 -17.47
CA SER A 79 -5.39 -11.10 -18.80
C SER A 79 -6.40 -12.20 -19.07
N SER A 80 -7.67 -11.84 -19.29
CA SER A 80 -8.59 -12.65 -20.11
C SER A 80 -9.77 -11.78 -20.60
N PRO A 81 -10.24 -12.02 -21.84
CA PRO A 81 -11.14 -11.14 -22.60
C PRO A 81 -12.59 -11.10 -22.10
#